data_AF-A0AAE4Y6R4-F1
#
_entry.id   AF-A0AAE4Y6R4-F1
#
_cell.length_a   1.000
_cell.length_b   1.000
_cell.length_c   1.000
_cell.angle_alpha   90.00
_cell.angle_beta   90.00
_cell.angle_gamma   90.00
#
_symmetry.space_group_name_H-M   'P 1'
#
loop_
_entity.id
_entity.type
_entity.pdbx_description
1 polymer ?
#
loop_
_entity_poly.entity_id
_entity_poly.type
_entity_poly.pdbx_seq_one_letter_code
_entity_poly.pdbx_strand_id
1 'polypeptide(L)' 'MSQEWVTAMIWGGAFVTLTGVFGLLQCGRLSMKAKTLADAEARALMERVIRLNLASMGLAVLGLMLVVAGLFLR' A
#
# COMPACT_ATOMS: atom_id res chain seq x y z
N MET A 1 17.36 26.08 -4.13
CA MET A 1 17.53 25.08 -3.06
C MET A 1 16.20 24.56 -2.51
N SER A 2 15.11 25.34 -2.42
CA SER A 2 13.79 24.86 -1.94
C SER A 2 13.07 23.88 -2.88
N GLN A 3 13.18 24.05 -4.20
CA GLN A 3 12.43 23.24 -5.19
C GLN A 3 12.88 21.76 -5.29
N GLU A 4 14.13 21.46 -4.92
CA GLU A 4 14.67 20.09 -4.99
C GLU A 4 14.05 19.19 -3.91
N TRP A 5 13.82 19.74 -2.70
CA TRP A 5 13.19 19.04 -1.59
C TRP A 5 11.73 18.68 -1.87
N VAL A 6 10.98 19.61 -2.48
CA VAL A 6 9.59 19.39 -2.86
C VAL A 6 9.48 18.26 -3.88
N THR A 7 10.39 18.23 -4.85
CA THR A 7 10.45 17.18 -5.87
C THR A 7 10.74 15.82 -5.23
N ALA A 8 11.68 15.76 -4.28
CA ALA A 8 12.00 14.54 -3.54
C ALA A 8 10.81 14.04 -2.70
N MET A 9 10.04 14.93 -2.05
CA MET A 9 8.84 14.55 -1.30
C MET A 9 7.73 13.99 -2.19
N ILE A 10 7.49 14.61 -3.35
CA ILE A 10 6.48 14.15 -4.31
C ILE A 10 6.87 12.78 -4.89
N TRP A 11 8.11 12.63 -5.34
CA TRP A 11 8.57 11.37 -5.92
C TRP A 11 8.66 10.24 -4.89
N GLY A 12 9.13 10.56 -3.68
CA GLY A 12 9.17 9.62 -2.56
C GLY A 12 7.77 9.17 -2.16
N GLY A 13 6.84 10.12 -1.97
CA GLY A 13 5.44 9.82 -1.68
C GLY A 13 4.78 8.98 -2.77
N ALA A 14 5.02 9.30 -4.05
CA ALA A 14 4.50 8.53 -5.18
C ALA A 14 5.00 7.07 -5.17
N PHE A 15 6.30 6.85 -4.89
CA PHE A 15 6.86 5.51 -4.80
C PHE A 15 6.27 4.71 -3.63
N VAL A 16 6.08 5.35 -2.48
CA VAL A 16 5.43 4.73 -1.31
C VAL A 16 3.97 4.37 -1.63
N THR A 17 3.22 5.26 -2.29
CA THR A 17 1.85 4.96 -2.71
C THR A 17 1.80 3.78 -3.67
N LEU A 18 2.66 3.76 -4.70
CA LEU A 18 2.75 2.65 -5.66
C LEU A 18 3.07 1.32 -4.97
N THR A 19 3.96 1.34 -3.98
CA THR A 19 4.28 0.15 -3.18
C THR A 19 3.07 -0.34 -2.38
N GLY A 20 2.31 0.58 -1.76
CA GLY A 20 1.06 0.24 -1.08
C GLY A 20 0.00 -0.35 -2.02
N VAL A 21 -0.16 0.22 -3.22
CA VAL A 21 -1.08 -0.31 -4.24
C VAL A 21 -0.66 -1.71 -4.69
N PHE A 22 0.64 -1.95 -4.90
CA PHE A 22 1.14 -3.28 -5.23
C PHE A 22 0.84 -4.29 -4.11
N GLY A 23 0.98 -3.89 -2.84
CA GLY A 23 0.57 -4.69 -1.70
C GLY A 23 -0.91 -5.07 -1.71
N LEU A 24 -1.79 -4.14 -2.09
CA LEU A 24 -3.23 -4.40 -2.26
C LEU A 24 -3.50 -5.44 -3.37
N LEU A 25 -2.79 -5.36 -4.49
CA LEU A 25 -2.91 -6.34 -5.58
C LEU A 25 -2.50 -7.75 -5.12
N GLN A 26 -1.42 -7.86 -4.34
CA GLN A 26 -0.99 -9.14 -3.77
C GLN A 26 -2.03 -9.72 -2.80
N CYS A 27 -2.65 -8.87 -1.98
CA CYS A 27 -3.76 -9.27 -1.10
C CYS A 27 -4.95 -9.83 -1.89
N GLY A 28 -5.30 -9.20 -3.02
CA GLY A 28 -6.36 -9.69 -3.91
C GLY A 28 -6.06 -11.09 -4.46
N ARG A 29 -4.82 -11.32 -4.93
CA ARG A 29 -4.38 -12.64 -5.43
C ARG A 29 -4.42 -13.70 -4.33
N LEU A 30 -3.96 -13.37 -3.13
CA LEU A 30 -4.00 -14.26 -1.95
C LEU A 30 -5.44 -14.57 -1.52
N SER A 31 -6.34 -13.59 -1.56
CA SER A 31 -7.77 -13.77 -1.25
C SER A 31 -8.44 -14.72 -2.23
N MET A 32 -8.15 -14.59 -3.54
CA MET A 32 -8.65 -15.53 -4.54
C MET A 32 -8.10 -16.94 -4.33
N LYS A 33 -6.82 -17.07 -3.96
CA LYS A 33 -6.22 -18.38 -3.62
C LYS A 33 -6.87 -19.00 -2.38
N ALA A 34 -7.17 -18.21 -1.35
CA ALA A 34 -7.77 -18.69 -0.11
C ALA A 34 -9.16 -19.32 -0.32
N LYS A 35 -9.91 -18.91 -1.37
CA LYS A 35 -11.20 -19.51 -1.73
C LYS A 35 -11.10 -20.96 -2.22
N THR A 36 -9.92 -21.41 -2.61
CA THR A 36 -9.69 -22.77 -3.17
C THR A 36 -9.14 -23.77 -2.15
N LEU A 37 -8.90 -23.33 -0.91
CA LEU A 37 -8.29 -24.14 0.14
C LEU A 37 -9.34 -24.66 1.14
N ALA A 38 -9.02 -25.76 1.82
CA ALA A 38 -9.85 -26.32 2.88
C ALA A 38 -10.03 -25.32 4.05
N ASP A 39 -11.17 -25.37 4.74
CA ASP A 39 -11.60 -24.36 5.72
C ASP A 39 -10.55 -23.99 6.78
N ALA A 40 -9.78 -24.97 7.26
CA ALA A 40 -8.73 -24.74 8.26
C ALA A 40 -7.58 -23.88 7.71
N GLU A 41 -7.14 -24.13 6.48
CA GLU A 41 -6.07 -23.37 5.83
C GLU A 41 -6.58 -22.02 5.31
N ALA A 42 -7.84 -21.95 4.89
CA ALA A 42 -8.49 -20.73 4.41
C ALA A 42 -8.55 -19.66 5.51
N ARG A 43 -8.87 -20.03 6.76
CA ARG A 43 -8.86 -19.10 7.91
C ARG A 43 -7.48 -18.50 8.18
N ALA A 44 -6.45 -19.34 8.23
CA ALA A 44 -5.07 -18.88 8.47
C ALA A 44 -4.57 -17.94 7.35
N LEU A 45 -4.92 -18.23 6.10
CA LEU A 45 -4.62 -17.34 4.98
C LEU A 45 -5.41 -16.04 5.05
N MET A 46 -6.70 -16.08 5.38
CA MET A 46 -7.51 -14.86 5.49
C MET A 46 -7.00 -13.92 6.57
N GLU A 47 -6.60 -14.41 7.75
CA GLU A 47 -5.98 -13.56 8.78
C GLU A 47 -4.72 -12.85 8.27
N ARG A 48 -3.89 -13.56 7.50
CA ARG A 48 -2.71 -12.98 6.86
C ARG A 48 -3.08 -11.95 5.81
N VAL A 49 -4.11 -12.21 4.99
CA VAL A 49 -4.61 -11.27 3.98
C VAL A 49 -5.11 -9.98 4.62
N ILE A 50 -5.85 -10.06 5.72
CA ILE A 50 -6.36 -8.87 6.44
C ILE A 50 -5.20 -8.03 6.96
N ARG A 51 -4.20 -8.64 7.61
CA ARG A 51 -3.00 -7.93 8.08
C ARG A 51 -2.25 -7.25 6.94
N LEU A 52 -2.05 -7.95 5.82
CA LEU A 52 -1.37 -7.41 4.65
C LEU A 52 -2.17 -6.28 3.98
N ASN A 53 -3.50 -6.41 3.90
CA ASN A 53 -4.36 -5.40 3.30
C ASN A 53 -4.30 -4.10 4.10
N LEU A 54 -4.37 -4.19 5.43
CA LEU A 54 -4.32 -3.04 6.32
C LEU A 54 -2.95 -2.34 6.25
N ALA A 55 -1.86 -3.11 6.22
CA ALA A 55 -0.52 -2.56 6.04
C ALA A 55 -0.37 -1.85 4.67
N SER A 56 -0.90 -2.46 3.61
CA SER A 56 -0.84 -1.93 2.24
C SER A 56 -1.64 -0.64 2.09
N MET A 57 -2.85 -0.60 2.67
CA MET A 57 -3.68 0.60 2.71
C MET A 57 -2.99 1.73 3.49
N GLY A 58 -2.39 1.42 4.64
CA GLY A 58 -1.61 2.39 5.42
C GLY A 58 -0.47 3.00 4.61
N LEU A 59 0.34 2.17 3.96
CA LEU A 59 1.41 2.61 3.05
C LEU A 59 0.86 3.50 1.92
N ALA A 60 -0.24 3.10 1.27
CA ALA A 60 -0.82 3.86 0.17
C ALA A 60 -1.26 5.26 0.60
N VAL A 61 -1.96 5.35 1.74
CA VAL A 61 -2.45 6.62 2.31
C VAL A 61 -1.31 7.50 2.79
N LEU A 62 -0.31 6.95 3.47
CA LEU A 62 0.87 7.70 3.92
C LEU A 62 1.66 8.30 2.75
N GLY A 63 1.89 7.51 1.69
CA GLY A 63 2.51 8.01 0.46
C GLY A 63 1.70 9.12 -0.19
N LEU A 64 0.37 9.00 -0.21
CA LEU A 64 -0.50 10.01 -0.81
C LEU A 64 -0.47 11.30 0.00
N MET A 65 -0.49 11.21 1.33
CA MET A 65 -0.35 12.36 2.23
C MET A 65 0.98 13.10 1.99
N LEU A 66 2.08 12.38 1.76
CA LEU A 66 3.39 12.96 1.41
C LEU A 66 3.36 13.68 0.07
N VAL A 67 2.74 13.09 -0.96
CA VAL A 67 2.57 13.73 -2.28
C VAL A 67 1.75 15.01 -2.16
N VAL A 68 0.62 14.95 -1.47
CA VAL A 68 -0.28 16.08 -1.27
C VAL A 68 0.41 17.20 -0.49
N ALA A 69 1.13 16.87 0.59
CA ALA A 69 1.93 17.84 1.32
C ALA A 69 3.00 18.49 0.44
N GLY A 70 3.69 17.71 -0.41
CA GLY A 70 4.64 18.23 -1.40
C GLY A 70 3.98 19.15 -2.43
N LEU A 71 2.76 18.83 -2.88
CA LEU A 71 2.00 19.68 -3.81
C LEU A 71 1.63 21.03 -3.18
N PHE A 72 1.24 21.04 -1.90
CA PHE A 72 0.93 22.27 -1.18
C PHE A 72 2.17 23.13 -0.90
N LEU A 73 3.34 22.51 -0.79
CA LEU A 73 4.61 23.19 -0.48
C LEU A 73 5.36 23.67 -1.74
N ARG A 74 4.92 23.24 -2.93
CA ARG A 74 5.45 23.62 -4.24
C ARG A 74 5.04 25.03 -4.64
#